data_AF-A0A1Z8W468-F1
#
_entry.id   AF-A0A1Z8W468-F1
#
_cell.length_a   1.000
_cell.length_b   1.000
_cell.length_c   1.000
_cell.angle_alpha   90.00
_cell.angle_beta   90.00
_cell.angle_gamma   90.00
#
_symmetry.space_group_name_H-M   'P 1'
#
loop_
_entity.id
_entity.type
_entity.pdbx_description
1 polymer ?
#
loop_
_entity_poly.entity_id
_entity_poly.type
_entity_poly.pdbx_seq_one_letter_code
_entity_poly.pdbx_strand_id
1 'polypeptide(L)'
;MITGILTFLTIFAVIGCILYGRKLIKTEKVDAVFGNPEKAKGGTHWVIVGSSFLLLVWLYYSWDMAKSFYPKSANELCQVAKVNESLRSLKYLFPIDERELKSTSVIKIEGKNIEKYFNKIKNSPNIDSQNKDKLLKLLTKTKNTIPLLTNENLLETKTKIEIKKITDKINILTDEFQ
;
A
#
# COMPACT_ATOMS: atom_id res chain seq x y z
N MET A 1 -5.95 24.27 16.61
CA MET A 1 -6.88 25.36 17.00
C MET A 1 -7.36 26.15 15.79
N ILE A 2 -6.47 26.82 15.03
CA ILE A 2 -6.87 27.60 13.84
C ILE A 2 -7.58 26.74 12.79
N THR A 3 -7.08 25.53 12.51
CA THR A 3 -7.68 24.59 11.55
C THR A 3 -9.05 24.07 12.01
N GLY A 4 -9.25 23.86 13.31
CA GLY A 4 -10.56 23.52 13.89
C GLY A 4 -11.59 24.64 13.75
N ILE A 5 -11.17 25.90 13.93
CA ILE A 5 -12.06 27.06 13.73
C ILE A 5 -12.41 27.20 12.24
N LEU A 6 -11.41 27.03 11.36
CA LEU A 6 -11.61 27.09 9.91
C LEU A 6 -12.59 26.02 9.42
N THR A 7 -12.44 24.76 9.86
CA THR A 7 -13.37 23.67 9.52
C THR A 7 -14.79 23.95 10.00
N PHE A 8 -14.94 24.51 11.20
CA PHE A 8 -16.26 24.89 11.71
C PHE A 8 -16.90 25.98 10.83
N LEU A 9 -16.15 27.03 10.49
CA LEU A 9 -16.64 28.11 9.62
C LEU A 9 -17.01 27.62 8.22
N THR A 10 -16.24 26.71 7.62
CA THR A 10 -16.55 26.17 6.29
C THR A 10 -17.81 25.32 6.30
N ILE A 11 -18.07 24.54 7.36
CA ILE A 11 -19.34 23.80 7.51
C ILE A 11 -20.53 24.77 7.57
N PHE A 12 -20.43 25.83 8.37
CA PHE A 12 -21.48 26.86 8.45
C PHE A 12 -21.68 27.59 7.12
N ALA A 13 -20.61 27.89 6.39
CA ALA A 13 -20.69 28.51 5.07
C ALA A 13 -21.42 27.61 4.06
N VAL A 14 -21.16 26.29 4.07
CA VAL A 14 -21.86 25.32 3.20
C VAL A 14 -23.35 25.27 3.52
N ILE A 15 -23.71 25.11 4.80
CA ILE A 15 -25.12 25.05 5.22
C ILE A 15 -25.84 26.36 4.87
N GLY A 16 -25.21 27.51 5.17
CA GLY A 16 -25.74 28.83 4.86
C GLY A 16 -25.98 29.05 3.37
N CYS A 17 -25.02 28.66 2.52
CA CYS A 17 -25.15 28.78 1.07
C CYS A 17 -26.23 27.84 0.50
N ILE A 18 -26.40 26.63 1.06
CA ILE A 18 -27.48 25.71 0.65
C ILE A 18 -28.85 26.28 1.02
N LEU A 19 -29.02 26.78 2.26
CA LEU A 19 -30.28 27.38 2.70
C LEU A 19 -30.62 28.63 1.87
N TYR A 20 -29.62 29.46 1.58
CA TYR A 20 -29.76 30.63 0.72
C TYR A 20 -30.17 30.23 -0.70
N GLY A 21 -29.49 29.28 -1.33
CA GLY A 21 -29.82 28.78 -2.67
C GLY A 21 -31.24 28.22 -2.74
N ARG A 22 -31.66 27.45 -1.73
CA ARG A 22 -33.05 26.94 -1.65
C ARG A 22 -34.09 28.05 -1.52
N LYS A 23 -33.77 29.15 -0.84
CA LYS A 23 -34.66 30.32 -0.72
C LYS A 23 -34.73 31.08 -2.06
N LEU A 24 -33.60 31.26 -2.74
CA LEU A 24 -33.50 31.96 -4.01
C LEU A 24 -34.29 31.25 -5.12
N ILE A 25 -34.16 29.92 -5.23
CA ILE A 25 -34.89 29.09 -6.21
C ILE A 25 -36.41 29.22 -6.07
N LYS A 26 -36.93 29.45 -4.85
CA LYS A 26 -38.37 29.64 -4.62
C LYS A 26 -38.88 31.02 -5.06
N THR A 27 -37.99 32.00 -5.18
CA THR A 27 -38.34 33.40 -5.49
C THR A 27 -37.99 33.81 -6.92
N GLU A 28 -37.09 33.09 -7.60
CA GLU A 28 -36.75 33.35 -9.00
C GLU A 28 -37.82 32.83 -9.96
N LYS A 29 -38.21 33.67 -10.94
CA LYS A 29 -39.10 33.26 -12.05
C LYS A 29 -38.30 32.40 -13.04
N VAL A 30 -38.82 31.22 -13.36
CA VAL A 30 -38.14 30.17 -14.15
C VAL A 30 -38.13 30.47 -15.67
N ASP A 31 -38.80 31.54 -16.11
CA ASP A 31 -39.05 31.84 -17.52
C ASP A 31 -37.83 32.39 -18.30
N ALA A 32 -36.67 32.53 -17.65
CA ALA A 32 -35.45 32.97 -18.33
C ALA A 32 -34.74 31.78 -19.03
N VAL A 33 -34.73 31.85 -20.37
CA VAL A 33 -33.99 30.96 -21.28
C VAL A 33 -32.49 30.96 -20.94
N PHE A 34 -31.81 29.81 -21.13
CA PHE A 34 -30.37 29.70 -20.95
C PHE A 34 -29.63 30.80 -21.74
N GLY A 35 -28.80 31.60 -21.08
CA GLY A 35 -28.05 32.71 -21.70
C GLY A 35 -28.42 34.12 -21.23
N ASN A 36 -29.49 34.30 -20.44
CA ASN A 36 -29.79 35.60 -19.84
C ASN A 36 -28.75 35.97 -18.75
N PRO A 37 -28.02 37.11 -18.84
CA PRO A 37 -27.03 37.53 -17.85
C PRO A 37 -27.61 37.70 -16.44
N GLU A 38 -28.91 37.93 -16.29
CA GLU A 38 -29.58 37.98 -14.99
C GLU A 38 -29.55 36.63 -14.26
N LYS A 39 -29.67 35.50 -14.99
CA LYS A 39 -29.60 34.14 -14.43
C LYS A 39 -28.17 33.75 -14.01
N ALA A 40 -27.15 34.36 -14.63
CA ALA A 40 -25.75 34.07 -14.32
C ALA A 40 -25.25 34.75 -13.03
N LYS A 41 -25.91 35.81 -12.56
CA LYS A 41 -25.49 36.58 -11.37
C LYS A 41 -25.81 35.87 -10.04
N GLY A 42 -26.74 34.92 -10.03
CA GLY A 42 -27.17 34.21 -8.82
C GLY A 42 -26.29 33.04 -8.38
N GLY A 43 -25.34 32.57 -9.21
CA GLY A 43 -24.66 31.28 -9.03
C GLY A 43 -23.53 31.21 -7.99
N THR A 44 -23.11 32.33 -7.40
CA THR A 44 -21.92 32.40 -6.52
C THR A 44 -22.01 31.46 -5.31
N HIS A 45 -23.21 31.27 -4.76
CA HIS A 45 -23.43 30.37 -3.62
C HIS A 45 -23.09 28.91 -3.95
N TRP A 46 -23.32 28.44 -5.18
CA TRP A 46 -22.94 27.09 -5.62
C TRP A 46 -21.42 26.94 -5.79
N VAL A 47 -20.73 27.99 -6.25
CA VAL A 47 -19.27 28.01 -6.34
C VAL A 47 -18.64 27.91 -4.94
N ILE A 48 -19.19 28.65 -3.98
CA ILE A 48 -18.75 28.58 -2.57
C ILE A 48 -18.97 27.18 -1.99
N VAL A 49 -20.13 26.56 -2.26
CA VAL A 49 -20.41 25.17 -1.83
C VAL A 49 -19.40 24.19 -2.43
N GLY A 50 -19.15 24.26 -3.74
CA GLY A 50 -18.21 23.37 -4.42
C GLY A 50 -16.77 23.52 -3.92
N SER A 51 -16.30 24.77 -3.77
CA SER A 51 -14.96 25.05 -3.25
C SER A 51 -14.80 24.62 -1.79
N SER A 52 -15.80 24.90 -0.94
CA SER A 52 -15.79 24.51 0.47
C SER A 52 -15.81 22.99 0.64
N PHE A 53 -16.52 22.26 -0.24
CA PHE A 53 -16.54 20.81 -0.21
C PHE A 53 -15.16 20.21 -0.51
N LEU A 54 -14.48 20.70 -1.55
CA LEU A 54 -13.10 20.30 -1.85
C LEU A 54 -12.15 20.59 -0.68
N LEU A 55 -12.29 21.76 -0.07
CA LEU A 55 -11.52 22.16 1.10
C LEU A 55 -11.78 21.23 2.30
N LEU A 56 -13.05 20.84 2.54
CA LEU A 56 -13.40 19.90 3.60
C LEU A 56 -12.82 18.50 3.36
N VAL A 57 -12.85 18.00 2.12
CA VAL A 57 -12.21 16.73 1.77
C VAL A 57 -10.70 16.78 2.02
N TRP A 58 -10.06 17.89 1.65
CA TRP A 58 -8.64 18.09 1.91
C TRP A 58 -8.32 18.11 3.42
N LEU A 59 -9.08 18.87 4.19
CA LEU A 59 -8.90 18.94 5.65
C LEU A 59 -9.20 17.60 6.34
N TYR A 60 -10.14 16.82 5.81
CA TYR A 60 -10.47 15.51 6.35
C TYR A 60 -9.27 14.57 6.42
N TYR A 61 -8.44 14.56 5.37
CA TYR A 61 -7.22 13.76 5.31
C TYR A 61 -5.98 14.44 5.89
N SER A 62 -6.11 15.66 6.40
CA SER A 62 -4.98 16.41 6.95
C SER A 62 -4.70 16.07 8.41
N TRP A 63 -3.42 15.90 8.72
CA TRP A 63 -2.94 15.70 10.09
C TRP A 63 -3.28 16.89 11.02
N ASP A 64 -3.30 18.11 10.49
CA ASP A 64 -3.59 19.30 11.28
C ASP A 64 -5.03 19.34 11.80
N MET A 65 -5.96 18.67 11.11
CA MET A 65 -7.33 18.54 11.59
C MET A 65 -7.39 17.59 12.79
N ALA A 66 -6.74 16.42 12.70
CA ALA A 66 -6.67 15.45 13.79
C ALA A 66 -6.05 16.06 15.05
N LYS A 67 -4.94 16.80 14.91
CA LYS A 67 -4.29 17.51 16.02
C LYS A 67 -5.17 18.61 16.62
N SER A 68 -6.01 19.26 15.82
CA SER A 68 -6.88 20.34 16.30
C SER A 68 -8.09 19.85 17.10
N PHE A 69 -8.66 18.69 16.76
CA PHE A 69 -9.81 18.13 17.49
C PHE A 69 -9.41 17.15 18.59
N TYR A 70 -8.38 16.34 18.36
CA TYR A 70 -7.92 15.30 19.30
C TYR A 70 -6.42 15.43 19.58
N PRO A 71 -5.98 16.50 20.27
CA PRO A 71 -4.56 16.80 20.46
C PRO A 71 -3.81 15.70 21.23
N LYS A 72 -4.45 15.06 22.22
CA LYS A 72 -3.85 13.96 22.99
C LYS A 72 -3.63 12.72 22.12
N SER A 73 -4.68 12.25 21.45
CA SER A 73 -4.63 11.08 20.58
C SER A 73 -3.69 11.28 19.39
N ALA A 74 -3.65 12.48 18.80
CA ALA A 74 -2.68 12.81 17.75
C ALA A 74 -1.24 12.72 18.25
N ASN A 75 -0.97 13.14 19.49
CA ASN A 75 0.36 13.04 20.08
C ASN A 75 0.75 11.58 20.39
N GLU A 76 -0.17 10.77 20.88
CA GLU A 76 0.04 9.32 21.09
C GLU A 76 0.32 8.61 19.77
N LEU A 77 -0.46 8.87 18.71
CA LEU A 77 -0.22 8.32 17.38
C LEU A 77 1.15 8.74 16.82
N CYS A 78 1.55 9.99 17.04
CA CYS A 78 2.89 10.46 16.67
C CYS A 78 3.99 9.69 17.43
N GLN A 79 3.80 9.40 18.72
CA GLN A 79 4.76 8.61 19.51
C GLN A 79 4.83 7.17 19.02
N VAL A 80 3.69 6.54 18.73
CA VAL A 80 3.64 5.19 18.13
C VAL A 80 4.38 5.18 16.80
N ALA A 81 4.18 6.19 15.95
CA ALA A 81 4.90 6.31 14.68
C ALA A 81 6.42 6.43 14.88
N LYS A 82 6.89 7.22 15.85
CA LYS A 82 8.32 7.34 16.19
C LYS A 82 8.92 6.02 16.67
N VAL A 83 8.19 5.28 17.52
CA VAL A 83 8.63 3.95 17.97
C VAL A 83 8.71 2.98 16.79
N ASN A 84 7.69 2.99 15.92
CA ASN A 84 7.67 2.12 14.74
C ASN A 84 8.78 2.46 13.74
N GLU A 85 9.07 3.75 13.54
CA GLU A 85 10.19 4.22 12.72
C GLU A 85 11.53 3.76 13.30
N SER A 86 11.71 3.88 14.62
CA SER A 86 12.91 3.42 15.32
C SER A 86 13.08 1.90 15.24
N LEU A 87 11.98 1.14 15.28
CA LEU A 87 11.99 -0.32 15.09
C LEU A 87 12.29 -0.73 13.65
N ARG A 88 12.12 0.16 12.66
CA ARG A 88 12.35 -0.16 11.25
C ARG A 88 13.81 -0.51 10.99
N SER A 89 14.75 0.19 11.62
CA SER A 89 16.19 -0.13 11.54
C SER A 89 16.50 -1.50 12.16
N LEU A 90 15.90 -1.82 13.31
CA LEU A 90 16.00 -3.14 13.93
C LEU A 90 15.41 -4.23 13.03
N LYS A 91 14.29 -3.98 12.35
CA LYS A 91 13.67 -4.93 11.43
C LYS A 91 14.53 -5.23 10.19
N TYR A 92 15.40 -4.29 9.78
CA TYR A 92 16.36 -4.54 8.72
C TYR A 92 17.60 -5.30 9.21
N LEU A 93 18.04 -5.05 10.45
CA LEU A 93 19.23 -5.69 11.03
C LEU A 93 18.93 -7.10 11.56
N PHE A 94 17.75 -7.27 12.14
CA PHE A 94 17.23 -8.52 12.65
C PHE A 94 15.92 -8.82 11.91
N PRO A 95 15.84 -9.94 11.18
CA PRO A 95 14.63 -10.28 10.47
C PRO A 95 13.62 -10.89 11.47
N ILE A 96 13.03 -10.02 12.30
CA ILE A 96 12.14 -10.38 13.42
C ILE A 96 10.82 -10.98 12.91
N ASP A 97 10.27 -10.43 11.82
CA ASP A 97 9.04 -10.92 11.19
C ASP A 97 9.32 -12.12 10.24
N GLU A 98 10.41 -12.05 9.48
CA GLU A 98 10.78 -13.08 8.49
C GLU A 98 12.02 -13.85 8.97
N ARG A 99 11.84 -14.85 9.85
CA ARG A 99 12.97 -15.67 10.37
C ARG A 99 13.85 -16.34 9.30
N GLU A 100 13.42 -16.32 8.04
CA GLU A 100 14.09 -16.90 6.88
C GLU A 100 14.14 -15.84 5.76
N LEU A 101 15.23 -15.82 4.98
CA LEU A 101 15.29 -15.03 3.75
C LEU A 101 14.11 -15.37 2.84
N LYS A 102 13.61 -14.40 2.06
CA LYS A 102 12.47 -14.58 1.15
C LYS A 102 12.66 -15.75 0.16
N SER A 103 13.88 -15.99 -0.31
CA SER A 103 14.20 -17.14 -1.16
C SER A 103 14.06 -18.47 -0.40
N THR A 104 14.56 -18.54 0.84
CA THR A 104 14.47 -19.71 1.71
C THR A 104 13.03 -20.03 2.09
N SER A 105 12.22 -19.02 2.38
CA SER A 105 10.81 -19.23 2.74
C SER A 105 10.00 -19.79 1.56
N VAL A 106 10.27 -19.32 0.32
CA VAL A 106 9.69 -19.89 -0.90
C VAL A 106 10.10 -21.35 -1.08
N ILE A 107 11.39 -21.68 -0.94
CA ILE A 107 11.88 -23.07 -1.03
C ILE A 107 11.18 -23.98 -0.01
N LYS A 108 10.99 -23.51 1.23
CA LYS A 108 10.30 -24.24 2.28
C LYS A 108 8.82 -24.49 1.96
N ILE A 109 8.13 -23.50 1.40
CA ILE A 109 6.73 -23.63 0.96
C ILE A 109 6.62 -24.64 -0.19
N GLU A 110 7.49 -24.53 -1.20
CA GLU A 110 7.52 -25.46 -2.33
C GLU A 110 7.85 -26.89 -1.90
N GLY A 111 8.78 -27.05 -0.95
CA GLY A 111 9.07 -28.36 -0.34
C GLY A 111 7.84 -29.01 0.30
N LYS A 112 7.05 -28.23 1.06
CA LYS A 112 5.79 -28.70 1.66
C LYS A 112 4.74 -29.04 0.60
N ASN A 113 4.65 -28.25 -0.47
CA ASN A 113 3.72 -28.52 -1.57
C ASN A 113 4.08 -29.84 -2.28
N ILE A 114 5.35 -30.08 -2.56
CA ILE A 114 5.83 -31.33 -3.17
C ILE A 114 5.45 -32.53 -2.29
N GLU A 115 5.68 -32.45 -0.97
CA GLU A 115 5.30 -33.52 -0.04
C GLU A 115 3.78 -33.76 -0.01
N LYS A 116 2.99 -32.68 -0.02
CA LYS A 116 1.53 -32.75 -0.12
C LYS A 116 1.09 -33.47 -1.40
N TYR A 117 1.71 -33.17 -2.54
CA TYR A 117 1.41 -33.85 -3.81
C TYR A 117 1.87 -35.31 -3.81
N PHE A 118 3.02 -35.59 -3.21
CA PHE A 118 3.52 -36.96 -3.05
C PHE A 118 2.49 -37.84 -2.32
N ASN A 119 1.96 -37.35 -1.20
CA ASN A 119 0.93 -38.05 -0.42
C ASN A 119 -0.40 -38.18 -1.20
N LYS A 120 -0.83 -37.14 -1.92
CA LYS A 120 -2.04 -37.19 -2.75
C LYS A 120 -1.94 -38.23 -3.87
N ILE A 121 -0.80 -38.31 -4.56
CA ILE A 121 -0.60 -39.24 -5.68
C ILE A 121 -0.53 -40.68 -5.16
N LYS A 122 0.19 -40.91 -4.05
CA LYS A 122 0.30 -42.23 -3.41
C LYS A 122 -1.07 -42.77 -3.00
N ASN A 123 -1.91 -41.93 -2.40
CA ASN A 123 -3.21 -42.31 -1.85
C ASN A 123 -4.38 -42.20 -2.87
N SER A 124 -4.12 -41.78 -4.11
CA SER A 124 -5.20 -41.59 -5.09
C SER A 124 -5.74 -42.93 -5.61
N PRO A 125 -7.06 -43.21 -5.51
CA PRO A 125 -7.64 -44.44 -6.05
C PRO A 125 -7.80 -44.41 -7.58
N ASN A 126 -7.84 -43.21 -8.20
CA ASN A 126 -8.18 -43.03 -9.61
C ASN A 126 -6.97 -43.05 -10.57
N ILE A 127 -5.75 -43.25 -10.06
CA ILE A 127 -4.53 -43.21 -10.87
C ILE A 127 -3.96 -44.63 -10.93
N ASP A 128 -3.71 -45.11 -12.16
CA ASP A 128 -3.03 -46.38 -12.39
C ASP A 128 -1.61 -46.39 -11.79
N SER A 129 -1.16 -47.57 -11.37
CA SER A 129 0.13 -47.82 -10.75
C SER A 129 1.32 -47.34 -11.58
N GLN A 130 1.31 -47.53 -12.90
CA GLN A 130 2.38 -47.10 -13.79
C GLN A 130 2.47 -45.57 -13.87
N ASN A 131 1.30 -44.92 -13.90
CA ASN A 131 1.19 -43.46 -13.91
C ASN A 131 1.60 -42.85 -12.57
N LYS A 132 1.25 -43.47 -11.44
CA LYS A 132 1.72 -43.08 -10.11
C LYS A 132 3.25 -43.06 -10.06
N ASP A 133 3.89 -44.13 -10.52
CA ASP A 133 5.35 -44.26 -10.48
C ASP A 133 6.05 -43.19 -11.32
N LYS A 134 5.51 -42.88 -12.50
CA LYS A 134 6.02 -41.81 -13.37
C LYS A 134 5.88 -40.43 -12.73
N LEU A 135 4.74 -40.14 -12.11
CA LEU A 135 4.48 -38.85 -11.44
C LEU A 135 5.34 -38.68 -10.19
N LEU A 136 5.52 -39.73 -9.39
CA LEU A 136 6.40 -39.69 -8.21
C LEU A 136 7.86 -39.47 -8.62
N LYS A 137 8.35 -40.15 -9.67
CA LYS A 137 9.68 -39.89 -10.24
C LYS A 137 9.86 -38.45 -10.69
N LEU A 138 8.82 -37.85 -11.29
CA LEU A 138 8.86 -36.45 -11.72
C LEU A 138 8.96 -35.51 -10.52
N LEU A 139 8.13 -35.70 -9.48
CA LEU A 139 8.22 -34.93 -8.24
C LEU A 139 9.58 -35.07 -7.54
N THR A 140 10.16 -36.28 -7.51
CA THR A 140 11.49 -36.50 -6.95
C THR A 140 12.56 -35.74 -7.74
N LYS A 141 12.48 -35.74 -9.08
CA LYS A 141 13.38 -34.92 -9.91
C LYS A 141 13.21 -33.44 -9.63
N THR A 142 11.98 -32.93 -9.59
CA THR A 142 11.69 -31.53 -9.26
C THR A 142 12.27 -31.14 -7.90
N LYS A 143 12.09 -31.96 -6.87
CA LYS A 143 12.68 -31.74 -5.54
C LYS A 143 14.20 -31.61 -5.60
N ASN A 144 14.86 -32.46 -6.39
CA ASN A 144 16.32 -32.46 -6.54
C ASN A 144 16.83 -31.29 -7.41
N THR A 145 15.98 -30.68 -8.24
CA THR A 145 16.33 -29.50 -9.04
C THR A 145 16.30 -28.21 -8.24
N ILE A 146 15.48 -28.10 -7.19
CA ILE A 146 15.37 -26.89 -6.37
C ILE A 146 16.74 -26.40 -5.84
N PRO A 147 17.60 -27.26 -5.26
CA PRO A 147 18.95 -26.86 -4.83
C PRO A 147 19.90 -26.49 -5.97
N LEU A 148 19.66 -27.00 -7.19
CA LEU A 148 20.47 -26.67 -8.36
C LEU A 148 20.25 -25.21 -8.80
N LEU A 149 19.04 -24.68 -8.59
CA LEU A 149 18.74 -23.27 -8.87
C LEU A 149 19.54 -22.32 -7.96
N THR A 150 20.02 -22.81 -6.81
CA THR A 150 20.84 -22.06 -5.86
C THR A 150 22.33 -22.40 -5.94
N ASN A 151 22.74 -23.25 -6.89
CA ASN A 151 24.13 -23.67 -7.01
C ASN A 151 24.98 -22.57 -7.67
N GLU A 152 25.94 -22.03 -6.94
CA GLU A 152 26.85 -20.98 -7.42
C GLU A 152 27.63 -21.38 -8.68
N ASN A 153 27.92 -22.69 -8.83
CA ASN A 153 28.61 -23.21 -10.01
C ASN A 153 27.75 -23.09 -11.28
N LEU A 154 26.42 -23.05 -11.14
CA LEU A 154 25.47 -22.95 -12.26
C LEU A 154 25.03 -21.51 -12.54
N LEU A 155 25.55 -20.51 -11.81
CA LEU A 155 25.28 -19.10 -12.08
C LEU A 155 25.91 -18.67 -13.41
N GLU A 156 25.15 -17.90 -14.19
CA GLU A 156 25.61 -17.31 -15.43
C GLU A 156 26.83 -16.40 -15.21
N THR A 157 27.83 -16.48 -16.09
CA THR A 157 29.07 -15.69 -16.02
C THR A 157 28.79 -14.18 -15.95
N LYS A 158 27.80 -13.70 -16.71
CA LYS A 158 27.39 -12.29 -16.68
C LYS A 158 26.93 -11.86 -15.29
N THR A 159 26.12 -12.67 -14.63
CA THR A 159 25.65 -12.41 -13.26
C THR A 159 26.81 -12.41 -12.28
N LYS A 160 27.78 -13.34 -12.41
CA LYS A 160 29.00 -13.36 -11.57
C LYS A 160 29.79 -12.06 -11.71
N ILE A 161 29.94 -11.55 -12.93
CA ILE A 161 30.65 -10.28 -13.19
C ILE A 161 29.91 -9.11 -12.54
N GLU A 162 28.59 -9.02 -12.67
CA GLU A 162 27.82 -7.92 -12.07
C GLU A 162 27.82 -7.98 -10.54
N ILE A 163 27.70 -9.17 -9.95
CA ILE A 163 27.85 -9.36 -8.50
C ILE A 163 29.23 -8.86 -8.04
N LYS A 164 30.30 -9.25 -8.74
CA LYS A 164 31.65 -8.78 -8.42
C LYS A 164 31.77 -7.26 -8.46
N LYS A 165 31.23 -6.61 -9.50
CA LYS A 165 31.21 -5.13 -9.58
C LYS A 165 30.47 -4.49 -8.41
N ILE A 166 29.36 -5.08 -7.97
CA ILE A 166 28.60 -4.58 -6.81
C ILE A 166 29.43 -4.76 -5.53
N THR A 167 30.04 -5.93 -5.33
CA THR A 167 30.93 -6.21 -4.19
C THR A 167 32.09 -5.22 -4.14
N ASP A 168 32.76 -4.97 -5.27
CA ASP A 168 33.86 -4.02 -5.36
C ASP A 168 33.41 -2.60 -4.96
N LYS A 169 32.23 -2.16 -5.42
CA LYS A 169 31.64 -0.87 -5.02
C LYS A 169 31.34 -0.80 -3.52
N ILE A 170 30.79 -1.86 -2.93
CA ILE A 170 30.49 -1.91 -1.49
C ILE A 170 31.78 -1.83 -0.67
N ASN A 171 32.84 -2.52 -1.09
CA ASN A 171 34.14 -2.47 -0.41
C ASN A 171 34.72 -1.05 -0.47
N ILE A 172 34.71 -0.40 -1.64
CA ILE A 172 35.14 1.00 -1.78
C ILE A 172 34.36 1.92 -0.84
N LEU A 173 33.02 1.81 -0.84
CA LEU A 173 32.17 2.59 0.07
C LEU A 173 32.52 2.32 1.54
N THR A 174 32.79 1.07 1.91
CA THR A 174 33.14 0.70 3.29
C THR A 174 34.47 1.32 3.71
N ASP A 175 35.48 1.29 2.82
CA ASP A 175 36.78 1.93 3.05
C ASP A 175 36.66 3.46 3.18
N GLU A 176 35.72 4.09 2.46
CA GLU A 176 35.47 5.53 2.55
C GLU A 176 34.77 5.95 3.86
N PHE A 177 34.05 5.04 4.52
CA PHE A 177 33.32 5.29 5.77
C PHE A 177 34.05 4.81 7.04
N GLN A 178 35.17 4.08 6.92
CA GLN A 178 36.06 3.71 8.03
C GLN A 178 37.08 4.82 8.34
#